data_AF-A0A974DV03-F1
#
_entry.id   AF-A0A974DV03-F1
#
_cell.length_a   1.000
_cell.length_b   1.000
_cell.length_c   1.000
_cell.angle_alpha   90.00
_cell.angle_beta   90.00
_cell.angle_gamma   90.00
#
_symmetry.space_group_name_H-M   'P 1'
#
loop_
_entity.id
_entity.type
_entity.pdbx_description
1 polymer ?
#
loop_
_entity_poly.entity_id
_entity_poly.type
_entity_poly.pdbx_seq_one_letter_code
_entity_poly.pdbx_strand_id
1 'polypeptide(L)'
;MGSTCASSNANIYLEWWERNLVFSDDLLEYTQPLWLCYIDDIVFIWSDSSIKFFEFINKLNINDINLKVTAEIDSNTVNFLDIRIYRQYLRVKRLCSNTDDFKIEAKKLYWHFRDRGYSHNSQNLSVISSQKGL
;
A
#
# COMPACT_ATOMS: atom_id res chain seq x y z
N MET A 1 21.53 -3.17 -16.69
CA MET A 1 20.67 -3.96 -15.79
C MET A 1 21.08 -5.42 -15.90
N GLY A 2 21.10 -6.16 -14.78
CA GLY A 2 21.37 -7.61 -14.79
C GLY A 2 22.69 -8.07 -14.16
N SER A 3 23.07 -7.54 -12.98
CA SER A 3 24.01 -8.30 -12.14
C SER A 3 23.23 -9.37 -11.38
N THR A 4 23.79 -10.57 -11.26
CA THR A 4 23.16 -11.71 -10.57
C THR A 4 22.80 -11.43 -9.12
N CYS A 5 23.45 -10.44 -8.50
CA CYS A 5 23.20 -10.02 -7.11
C CYS A 5 22.31 -8.78 -6.96
N ALA A 6 21.88 -8.13 -8.05
CA ALA A 6 21.13 -6.87 -7.97
C ALA A 6 19.85 -7.00 -7.14
N SER A 7 19.05 -8.04 -7.39
CA SER A 7 17.79 -8.29 -6.67
C SER A 7 18.01 -8.59 -5.20
N SER A 8 19.01 -9.41 -4.87
CA SER A 8 19.36 -9.71 -3.47
C SER A 8 19.85 -8.47 -2.73
N ASN A 9 20.67 -7.64 -3.39
CA ASN A 9 21.15 -6.38 -2.81
C ASN A 9 20.00 -5.38 -2.60
N ALA A 10 19.04 -5.31 -3.53
CA ALA A 10 17.85 -4.47 -3.38
C ALA A 10 17.01 -4.91 -2.18
N ASN A 11 16.75 -6.22 -2.04
CA ASN A 11 16.01 -6.75 -0.90
C ASN A 11 16.67 -6.44 0.44
N ILE A 12 17.98 -6.68 0.57
CA ILE A 12 18.72 -6.40 1.82
C ILE A 12 18.69 -4.90 2.16
N TYR A 13 18.86 -4.06 1.14
CA TYR A 13 18.84 -2.62 1.32
C TYR A 13 17.45 -2.11 1.77
N LEU A 14 16.38 -2.63 1.16
CA LEU A 14 15.02 -2.25 1.52
C LEU A 14 14.61 -2.79 2.87
N GLU A 15 14.99 -4.01 3.23
CA GLU A 15 14.77 -4.54 4.57
C GLU A 15 15.44 -3.66 5.64
N TRP A 16 16.68 -3.23 5.39
CA TRP A 16 17.36 -2.28 6.28
C TRP A 16 16.60 -0.94 6.35
N TRP A 17 16.20 -0.38 5.21
CA TRP A 17 15.45 0.86 5.14
C TRP A 17 14.12 0.79 5.89
N GLU A 18 13.36 -0.29 5.72
CA GLU A 18 12.09 -0.52 6.40
C GLU A 18 12.24 -0.54 7.91
N ARG A 19 13.22 -1.29 8.43
CA ARG A 19 13.44 -1.42 9.87
C ARG A 19 13.90 -0.11 10.51
N ASN A 20 14.72 0.67 9.82
CA ASN A 20 15.34 1.87 10.39
C ASN A 20 14.51 3.15 10.17
N LEU A 21 13.67 3.21 9.13
CA LEU A 21 12.87 4.39 8.81
C LEU A 21 11.38 4.08 8.95
N VAL A 22 10.83 3.16 8.15
CA VAL A 22 9.38 2.92 8.07
C VAL A 22 8.80 2.46 9.40
N PHE A 23 9.48 1.54 10.08
CA PHE A 23 9.06 0.98 11.37
C PHE A 23 9.79 1.62 12.56
N SER A 24 10.33 2.82 12.37
CA SER A 24 10.92 3.60 13.47
C SER A 24 9.84 4.18 14.38
N ASP A 25 10.22 4.52 15.62
CA ASP A 25 9.32 5.12 16.59
C ASP A 25 8.71 6.45 16.07
N ASP A 26 9.45 7.18 15.23
CA ASP A 26 9.02 8.46 14.64
C ASP A 26 7.89 8.30 13.60
N LEU A 27 7.77 7.12 12.98
CA LEU A 27 6.76 6.80 11.97
C LEU A 27 5.74 5.77 12.44
N LEU A 28 5.75 5.40 13.72
CA LEU A 28 4.86 4.38 14.28
C LEU A 28 3.37 4.70 14.03
N GLU A 29 2.99 5.99 14.06
CA GLU A 29 1.62 6.45 13.74
C GLU A 29 1.14 6.01 12.36
N TYR A 30 2.06 5.86 11.40
CA TYR A 30 1.75 5.52 10.01
C TYR A 30 1.82 4.01 9.72
N THR A 31 2.11 3.18 10.72
CA THR A 31 2.24 1.72 10.55
C THR A 31 0.92 1.12 10.08
N GLN A 32 0.96 0.45 8.93
CA GLN A 32 -0.23 -0.18 8.34
C GLN A 32 -0.28 -1.68 8.65
N PRO A 33 -1.48 -2.27 8.78
CA PRO A 33 -1.65 -3.69 9.12
C PRO A 33 -1.23 -4.65 8.00
N LEU A 34 -1.08 -4.16 6.77
CA LEU A 34 -0.63 -4.95 5.62
C LEU A 34 0.44 -4.17 4.86
N TRP A 35 1.66 -4.70 4.86
CA TRP A 35 2.81 -4.17 4.13
C TRP A 35 3.46 -5.31 3.37
N LEU A 36 3.45 -5.25 2.03
CA LEU A 36 3.95 -6.31 1.16
C LEU A 36 4.97 -5.73 0.20
N CYS A 37 6.12 -6.40 0.09
CA CYS A 37 7.23 -5.92 -0.73
C CYS A 37 7.60 -6.94 -1.80
N TYR A 38 7.93 -6.44 -2.97
CA TYR A 38 8.51 -7.19 -4.06
C TYR A 38 9.66 -6.39 -4.66
N ILE A 39 10.89 -6.77 -4.31
CA ILE A 39 12.10 -6.04 -4.69
C ILE A 39 11.96 -4.57 -4.28
N ASP A 40 11.85 -3.65 -5.24
CA ASP A 40 11.77 -2.20 -5.09
C ASP A 40 10.35 -1.63 -5.04
N ASP A 41 9.35 -2.47 -5.28
CA ASP A 41 7.94 -2.11 -5.24
C ASP A 41 7.27 -2.62 -3.96
N ILE A 42 6.48 -1.76 -3.33
CA ILE A 42 5.79 -1.99 -2.07
C ILE A 42 4.31 -1.70 -2.25
N VAL A 43 3.45 -2.59 -1.77
CA VAL A 43 2.00 -2.39 -1.75
C VAL A 43 1.48 -2.53 -0.32
N PHE A 44 0.61 -1.61 0.06
CA PHE A 44 -0.05 -1.62 1.36
C PHE A 44 -1.44 -1.00 1.28
N ILE A 45 -2.21 -1.19 2.35
CA ILE A 45 -3.52 -0.56 2.50
C ILE A 45 -3.33 0.65 3.40
N TRP A 46 -3.72 1.83 2.92
CA TRP A 46 -3.69 3.05 3.71
C TRP A 46 -5.05 3.34 4.35
N SER A 47 -5.06 3.46 5.67
CA SER A 47 -6.28 3.63 6.47
C SER A 47 -6.59 5.09 6.83
N ASP A 48 -5.64 5.99 6.64
CA ASP A 48 -5.73 7.41 6.98
C ASP A 48 -6.09 8.29 5.77
N SER A 49 -6.12 9.61 5.97
CA SER A 49 -6.38 10.57 4.91
C SER A 49 -5.25 10.59 3.86
N SER A 50 -5.59 11.00 2.63
CA SER A 50 -4.59 11.22 1.58
C SER A 50 -3.58 12.31 1.94
N ILE A 51 -3.97 13.28 2.77
CA ILE A 51 -3.06 14.33 3.27
C ILE A 51 -1.98 13.70 4.14
N LYS A 52 -2.37 12.91 5.14
CA LYS A 52 -1.42 12.16 5.99
C LYS A 52 -0.55 11.20 5.18
N PHE A 53 -1.10 10.61 4.13
CA PHE A 53 -0.33 9.77 3.20
C PHE A 53 0.81 10.55 2.57
N PHE A 54 0.54 11.71 1.96
CA PHE A 54 1.59 12.51 1.35
C PHE A 54 2.58 13.09 2.37
N GLU A 55 2.13 13.40 3.59
CA GLU A 55 3.03 13.75 4.70
C GLU A 55 3.99 12.59 5.04
N PHE A 56 3.47 11.36 5.11
CA PHE A 56 4.28 10.16 5.32
C PHE A 56 5.30 9.96 4.20
N ILE A 57 4.88 10.05 2.93
CA ILE A 57 5.79 9.95 1.78
C ILE A 57 6.86 11.05 1.80
N ASN A 58 6.49 12.27 2.20
CA ASN A 58 7.45 13.37 2.34
C ASN A 58 8.46 13.08 3.46
N LYS A 59 8.02 12.55 4.61
CA LYS A 59 8.92 12.13 5.69
C LYS A 59 9.88 11.03 5.23
N LEU A 60 9.40 10.03 4.49
CA LEU A 60 10.26 8.98 3.92
C LEU A 60 11.33 9.53 2.97
N ASN A 61 11.00 10.59 2.22
CA ASN A 61 11.91 11.25 1.29
C ASN A 61 12.93 12.19 1.95
N ILE A 62 12.79 12.48 3.25
CA ILE A 62 13.77 13.20 4.04
C ILE A 62 14.71 12.16 4.65
N ASN A 63 15.78 11.81 3.94
CA ASN A 63 16.75 10.82 4.41
C ASN A 63 18.18 11.13 3.91
N ASP A 64 19.17 10.60 4.63
CA ASP A 64 20.60 10.78 4.32
C ASP A 64 21.13 9.75 3.30
N ILE A 65 20.28 8.83 2.85
CA ILE A 65 20.67 7.66 2.04
C ILE A 65 20.41 7.86 0.54
N ASN A 66 20.06 9.07 0.12
CA ASN A 66 19.75 9.45 -1.26
C ASN A 66 18.73 8.50 -1.93
N LEU A 67 17.76 8.03 -1.14
CA LEU A 67 16.68 7.18 -1.62
C LEU A 67 15.44 8.03 -1.84
N LYS A 68 14.90 8.01 -3.06
CA LYS A 68 13.66 8.72 -3.36
C LYS A 68 12.53 7.71 -3.55
N VAL A 69 11.44 7.96 -2.85
CA VAL A 69 10.24 7.14 -2.87
C VAL A 69 9.18 7.88 -3.68
N THR A 70 8.64 7.20 -4.69
CA THR A 70 7.46 7.62 -5.44
C THR A 70 6.27 6.79 -4.98
N ALA A 71 5.09 7.40 -4.91
CA ALA A 71 3.92 6.72 -4.39
C ALA A 71 2.67 7.11 -5.16
N GLU A 72 1.78 6.14 -5.33
CA GLU A 72 0.43 6.34 -5.83
C GLU A 72 -0.58 5.80 -4.81
N ILE A 73 -1.69 6.51 -4.69
CA ILE A 73 -2.80 6.13 -3.83
C ILE A 73 -4.10 6.26 -4.60
N ASP A 74 -4.92 5.22 -4.56
CA ASP A 74 -6.23 5.24 -5.18
C ASP A 74 -7.28 4.52 -4.33
N SER A 75 -8.49 5.05 -4.40
CA SER A 75 -9.61 4.56 -3.61
C SER A 75 -10.25 3.28 -4.14
N ASN A 76 -9.81 2.75 -5.28
CA ASN A 76 -10.53 1.71 -6.02
C ASN A 76 -9.59 0.64 -6.58
N THR A 77 -8.50 1.08 -7.21
CA THR A 77 -7.59 0.25 -7.98
C THR A 77 -6.18 0.77 -7.94
N VAL A 78 -5.21 -0.12 -7.77
CA VAL A 78 -3.79 0.23 -7.89
C VAL A 78 -3.10 -0.78 -8.80
N ASN A 79 -2.11 -0.33 -9.56
CA ASN A 79 -1.28 -1.25 -10.35
C ASN A 79 -0.10 -1.67 -9.48
N PHE A 80 0.18 -2.97 -9.42
CA PHE A 80 1.32 -3.52 -8.72
C PHE A 80 1.97 -4.56 -9.61
N LEU A 81 3.16 -4.25 -10.13
CA LEU A 81 3.83 -5.04 -11.16
C LEU A 81 2.89 -5.25 -12.37
N ASP A 82 2.76 -6.49 -12.83
CA ASP A 82 1.88 -6.89 -13.94
C ASP A 82 0.42 -7.13 -13.49
N ILE A 83 0.07 -6.83 -12.25
CA ILE A 83 -1.25 -7.12 -11.67
C ILE A 83 -1.97 -5.83 -11.31
N ARG A 84 -3.27 -5.78 -11.59
CA ARG A 84 -4.14 -4.71 -11.10
C ARG A 84 -4.95 -5.18 -9.90
N ILE A 85 -4.71 -4.56 -8.75
CA ILE A 85 -5.39 -4.88 -7.49
C ILE A 85 -6.65 -4.03 -7.42
N TYR A 86 -7.79 -4.68 -7.15
CA TYR A 86 -9.10 -4.03 -7.00
C TYR A 86 -9.59 -4.17 -5.56
N ARG A 87 -10.26 -3.13 -5.04
CA ARG A 87 -11.00 -3.27 -3.79
C ARG A 87 -12.08 -4.34 -3.90
N GLN A 88 -12.32 -5.05 -2.80
CA GLN A 88 -13.27 -6.16 -2.76
C GLN A 88 -14.70 -5.74 -3.16
N TYR A 89 -15.11 -4.49 -2.89
CA TYR A 89 -16.39 -3.95 -3.35
C TYR A 89 -16.51 -3.90 -4.87
N LEU A 90 -15.43 -3.61 -5.60
CA LEU A 90 -15.44 -3.66 -7.07
C LEU A 90 -15.49 -5.10 -7.58
N ARG A 91 -14.88 -6.04 -6.87
CA ARG A 91 -15.02 -7.47 -7.16
C ARG A 91 -16.47 -7.93 -6.96
N VAL A 92 -17.11 -7.54 -5.88
CA VAL A 92 -18.55 -7.82 -5.64
C VAL A 92 -19.41 -7.18 -6.73
N LYS A 93 -19.15 -5.91 -7.08
CA LYS A 93 -19.86 -5.21 -8.17
C LYS A 93 -19.77 -5.95 -9.51
N ARG A 94 -18.63 -6.59 -9.82
CA ARG A 94 -18.45 -7.39 -11.04
C ARG A 94 -19.22 -8.72 -11.04
N LEU A 95 -19.49 -9.27 -9.85
CA LEU A 95 -20.19 -10.54 -9.70
C LEU A 95 -21.72 -10.37 -9.68
N CYS A 96 -22.20 -9.17 -9.33
CA CYS A 96 -23.63 -8.85 -9.30
C CYS A 96 -24.11 -8.37 -10.67
N SER A 97 -25.25 -8.90 -11.13
CA SER A 97 -25.90 -8.44 -12.36
C SER A 97 -26.67 -7.14 -12.16
N ASN A 98 -27.22 -6.95 -10.95
CA ASN A 98 -28.13 -5.85 -10.64
C ASN A 98 -27.61 -5.01 -9.46
N THR A 99 -27.99 -3.73 -9.43
CA THR A 99 -27.55 -2.78 -8.41
C THR A 99 -28.03 -3.15 -7.00
N ASP A 100 -29.20 -3.77 -6.86
CA ASP A 100 -29.75 -4.14 -5.55
C ASP A 100 -29.03 -5.35 -4.94
N ASP A 101 -28.68 -6.35 -5.77
CA ASP A 101 -27.83 -7.46 -5.34
C ASP A 101 -26.46 -6.95 -4.89
N PHE A 102 -25.90 -5.98 -5.62
CA PHE A 102 -24.65 -5.34 -5.23
C PHE A 102 -24.75 -4.68 -3.84
N LYS A 103 -25.84 -3.97 -3.53
CA LYS A 103 -26.01 -3.34 -2.20
C LYS A 103 -26.07 -4.39 -1.09
N ILE A 104 -26.77 -5.50 -1.31
CA ILE A 104 -26.90 -6.59 -0.33
C ILE A 104 -25.53 -7.22 -0.07
N GLU A 105 -24.82 -7.61 -1.13
CA GLU A 105 -23.51 -8.26 -1.01
C GLU A 105 -22.43 -7.32 -0.48
N ALA A 106 -22.45 -6.04 -0.89
CA ALA A 106 -21.57 -5.02 -0.33
C ALA A 106 -21.82 -4.83 1.18
N LYS A 107 -23.07 -4.87 1.63
CA LYS A 107 -23.40 -4.76 3.05
C LYS A 107 -22.92 -5.98 3.83
N LYS A 108 -23.03 -7.20 3.30
CA LYS A 108 -22.45 -8.42 3.91
C LYS A 108 -20.94 -8.31 4.04
N LEU A 109 -20.27 -7.88 2.97
CA LEU A 109 -18.83 -7.66 2.94
C LEU A 109 -18.38 -6.61 3.97
N TYR A 110 -19.15 -5.51 4.11
CA TYR A 110 -18.91 -4.49 5.12
C TYR A 110 -18.95 -5.04 6.54
N TRP A 111 -19.99 -5.80 6.89
CA TRP A 111 -20.10 -6.43 8.22
C TRP A 111 -18.93 -7.38 8.47
N HIS A 112 -18.53 -8.16 7.47
CA HIS A 112 -17.39 -9.07 7.58
C HIS A 112 -16.06 -8.35 7.85
N PHE A 113 -15.86 -7.17 7.24
CA PHE A 113 -14.70 -6.33 7.55
C PHE A 113 -14.80 -5.73 8.96
N ARG A 114 -15.97 -5.26 9.36
CA ARG A 114 -16.19 -4.69 10.69
C ARG A 114 -15.92 -5.72 11.80
N ASP A 115 -16.38 -6.95 11.63
CA ASP A 115 -16.18 -8.04 12.60
C ASP A 115 -14.70 -8.44 12.74
N ARG A 116 -13.89 -8.20 11.71
CA ARG A 116 -12.44 -8.40 11.71
C ARG A 116 -11.65 -7.20 12.25
N GLY A 117 -12.33 -6.14 12.69
CA GLY A 117 -11.70 -4.94 13.25
C GLY A 117 -11.18 -3.94 12.23
N TYR A 118 -11.53 -4.06 10.94
CA TYR A 118 -11.20 -3.02 9.96
C TYR A 118 -12.03 -1.77 10.28
N SER A 119 -11.36 -0.62 10.37
CA SER A 119 -12.04 0.66 10.57
C SER A 119 -12.90 0.99 9.34
N HIS A 120 -13.93 1.81 9.52
CA HIS A 120 -14.78 2.28 8.41
C HIS A 120 -13.96 2.98 7.30
N ASN A 121 -12.71 3.36 7.59
CA ASN A 121 -11.85 4.22 6.79
C ASN A 121 -10.67 3.52 6.10
N SER A 122 -10.56 2.19 6.09
CA SER A 122 -9.64 1.49 5.18
C SER A 122 -10.12 1.66 3.73
N GLN A 123 -9.84 2.84 3.18
CA GLN A 123 -10.49 3.42 2.01
C GLN A 123 -9.61 3.35 0.76
N ASN A 124 -8.29 3.27 0.93
CA ASN A 124 -7.37 3.45 -0.18
C ASN A 124 -6.35 2.31 -0.29
N LEU A 125 -6.16 1.85 -1.52
CA LEU A 125 -5.03 1.02 -1.91
C LEU A 125 -3.88 1.96 -2.27
N SER A 126 -2.69 1.65 -1.78
CA SER A 126 -1.50 2.46 -2.05
C SER A 126 -0.34 1.58 -2.49
N VAL A 127 0.42 2.09 -3.44
CA VAL A 127 1.67 1.50 -3.90
C VAL A 127 2.76 2.55 -3.75
N ILE A 128 3.89 2.09 -3.23
CA ILE A 128 5.14 2.81 -3.15
C ILE A 128 6.11 2.09 -4.08
N SER A 129 6.84 2.84 -4.90
CA SER A 129 8.02 2.35 -5.60
C SER A 129 9.22 3.19 -5.20
N SER A 130 10.36 2.53 -5.01
CA SER A 130 11.60 3.19 -4.63
C SER A 130 12.55 3.32 -5.81
N GLN A 131 13.15 4.50 -5.99
CA GLN A 131 14.22 4.73 -6.95
C GLN A 131 15.42 5.33 -6.23
N LYS A 132 16.61 4.78 -6.45
CA LYS A 132 17.84 5.45 -6.03
C LYS A 132 18.00 6.74 -6.82
N GLY A 133 18.15 7.86 -6.12
CA GLY A 133 18.53 9.12 -6.75
C GLY A 133 19.89 8.96 -7.42
N LEU A 134 19.97 9.29 -8.71
CA LEU A 134 21.23 9.43 -9.44
C LEU A 134 22.03 10.62 -8.92
#